data_AF-A0AA42W122-F1
#
_entry.id   AF-A0AA42W122-F1
#
_cell.length_a   1.000
_cell.length_b   1.000
_cell.length_c   1.000
_cell.angle_alpha   90.00
_cell.angle_beta   90.00
_cell.angle_gamma   90.00
#
_symmetry.space_group_name_H-M   'P 1'
#
loop_
_entity.id
_entity.type
_entity.pdbx_description
1 polymer ?
#
loop_
_entity_poly.entity_id
_entity_poly.type
_entity_poly.pdbx_seq_one_letter_code
_entity_poly.pdbx_strand_id
1 'polypeptide(L)' 'MATRGEDARRFRDARSDARVGSIEKRIEKDYGLPAGSVHIRNPDGRNARSDKEVGNLRKDYEKK' A
#
# COMPACT_ATOMS: atom_id res chain seq x y z
N MET A 1 22.11 -18.28 -7.92
CA MET A 1 21.24 -17.32 -7.20
C MET A 1 20.77 -16.31 -8.25
N ALA A 2 19.53 -16.40 -8.73
CA ALA A 2 19.08 -15.59 -9.86
C ALA A 2 18.97 -14.12 -9.44
N THR A 3 19.81 -13.25 -10.00
CA THR A 3 19.66 -11.81 -9.91
C THR A 3 18.42 -11.44 -10.72
N ARG A 4 17.31 -11.16 -10.03
CA ARG A 4 16.13 -10.61 -10.67
C ARG A 4 16.53 -9.26 -11.24
N GLY A 5 16.62 -9.15 -12.56
CA GLY A 5 16.72 -7.85 -13.22
C GLY A 5 15.48 -7.06 -12.81
N GLU A 6 15.64 -6.16 -11.85
CA GLU A 6 14.63 -5.17 -11.52
C GLU A 6 14.67 -4.13 -12.63
N ASP A 7 14.03 -4.45 -13.76
CA ASP A 7 13.54 -3.45 -14.71
C ASP A 7 13.00 -2.30 -13.89
N ALA A 8 13.56 -1.10 -14.08
CA ALA A 8 13.23 0.08 -13.30
C ALA A 8 11.71 0.14 -13.13
N ARG A 9 11.23 -0.12 -11.90
CA ARG A 9 9.80 -0.19 -11.63
C ARG A 9 9.27 1.21 -11.87
N ARG A 10 8.63 1.41 -13.02
CA ARG A 10 7.99 2.69 -13.36
C ARG A 10 7.19 3.10 -12.13
N PHE A 11 7.55 4.25 -11.55
CA PHE A 11 6.80 4.80 -10.44
C PHE A 11 5.36 4.94 -10.92
N ARG A 12 4.46 4.18 -10.31
CA ARG A 12 3.04 4.24 -10.55
C ARG A 12 2.39 4.38 -9.21
N ASP A 13 1.61 5.44 -9.07
CA ASP A 13 0.68 5.55 -7.95
C ASP A 13 -0.16 4.29 -7.84
N ALA A 14 -0.45 3.90 -6.60
CA ALA A 14 -1.44 2.86 -6.35
C ALA A 14 -2.74 3.24 -7.07
N ARG A 15 -3.33 2.27 -7.78
CA ARG A 15 -4.61 2.45 -8.46
C ARG A 15 -5.69 2.78 -7.42
N SER A 16 -6.64 3.65 -7.78
CA SER A 16 -7.70 4.08 -6.87
C SER A 16 -8.59 2.93 -6.39
N ASP A 17 -8.79 1.90 -7.22
CA ASP A 17 -9.56 0.68 -6.92
C ASP A 17 -8.74 -0.41 -6.19
N ALA A 18 -7.44 -0.16 -5.94
CA ALA A 18 -6.64 -1.09 -5.17
C ALA A 18 -7.09 -1.08 -3.70
N ARG A 19 -7.11 -2.26 -3.07
CA ARG A 19 -7.37 -2.38 -1.64
C ARG A 19 -6.12 -2.05 -0.83
N VAL A 20 -6.30 -1.34 0.29
CA VAL A 20 -5.25 -1.03 1.27
C VAL A 20 -4.46 -2.28 1.65
N GLY A 21 -5.13 -3.39 1.98
CA GLY A 21 -4.47 -4.63 2.36
C GLY A 21 -3.66 -5.30 1.23
N SER A 22 -3.99 -5.00 -0.04
CA SER A 22 -3.18 -5.48 -1.17
C SER A 22 -1.91 -4.65 -1.35
N ILE A 23 -1.97 -3.35 -1.00
CA ILE A 23 -0.80 -2.46 -1.01
C ILE A 23 0.14 -2.80 0.14
N GLU A 24 -0.38 -3.01 1.35
CA GLU A 24 0.42 -3.45 2.51
C GLU A 24 1.23 -4.70 2.18
N LYS A 25 0.57 -5.76 1.70
CA LYS A 25 1.23 -7.01 1.27
C LYS A 25 2.23 -6.80 0.14
N ARG A 26 1.95 -5.88 -0.78
CA ARG A 26 2.85 -5.56 -1.88
C ARG A 26 4.11 -4.88 -1.37
N ILE A 27 3.99 -3.92 -0.47
CA ILE A 27 5.12 -3.25 0.19
C ILE A 27 5.92 -4.30 0.97
N GLU A 28 5.26 -5.17 1.74
CA GLU A 28 5.94 -6.24 2.47
C GLU A 28 6.77 -7.13 1.55
N LYS A 29 6.20 -7.54 0.42
CA LYS A 29 6.89 -8.35 -0.59
C LYS A 29 8.00 -7.58 -1.30
N ASP A 30 7.78 -6.31 -1.61
CA ASP A 30 8.68 -5.48 -2.39
C ASP A 30 9.93 -5.06 -1.59
N TYR A 31 9.78 -4.91 -0.27
CA TYR A 31 10.85 -4.50 0.66
C TYR A 31 11.35 -5.64 1.57
N GLY A 32 10.80 -6.85 1.45
CA GLY A 32 11.21 -8.00 2.26
C GLY A 32 10.84 -7.89 3.74
N LEU A 33 9.71 -7.25 4.05
CA LEU A 33 9.23 -7.09 5.43
C LEU A 33 8.43 -8.32 5.88
N PRO A 34 8.40 -8.61 7.19
CA PRO A 34 7.56 -9.68 7.73
C PRO A 34 6.09 -9.40 7.44
N ALA A 35 5.31 -10.46 7.18
CA ALA A 35 3.88 -10.33 6.93
C ALA A 35 3.16 -9.69 8.13
N GLY A 36 2.34 -8.68 7.87
CA GLY A 36 1.66 -7.89 8.91
C GLY A 36 2.51 -6.79 9.55
N SER A 37 3.69 -6.48 9.01
CA SER A 37 4.51 -5.38 9.54
C SER A 37 4.09 -4.02 9.01
N VAL A 38 3.47 -3.96 7.82
CA VAL A 38 3.06 -2.70 7.20
C VAL A 38 1.59 -2.44 7.44
N HIS A 39 1.28 -1.31 8.08
CA HIS A 39 -0.09 -0.85 8.28
C HIS A 39 -0.24 0.57 7.78
N ILE A 40 -1.16 0.77 6.84
CA ILE A 40 -1.56 2.09 6.39
C ILE A 40 -2.50 2.68 7.44
N ARG A 41 -2.29 3.94 7.79
CA ARG A 41 -3.13 4.66 8.76
C ARG A 41 -4.18 5.50 8.03
N ASN A 42 -5.30 5.72 8.71
CA ASN A 42 -6.30 6.73 8.36
C ASN A 42 -5.83 8.11 8.87
N PRO A 43 -6.43 9.21 8.39
CA PRO A 43 -6.17 10.55 8.92
C PRO A 43 -6.37 10.66 10.45
N ASP A 44 -7.21 9.82 11.04
CA ASP A 44 -7.47 9.73 12.48
C ASP A 44 -6.37 9.01 13.28
N GLY A 45 -5.30 8.54 12.62
CA GLY A 45 -4.21 7.77 13.25
C GLY A 45 -4.55 6.30 13.53
N ARG A 46 -5.81 5.88 13.32
CA ARG A 46 -6.24 4.47 13.37
C ARG A 46 -5.77 3.70 12.13
N ASN A 47 -5.65 2.38 12.24
CA ASN A 47 -5.37 1.54 11.07
C ASN A 47 -6.47 1.72 10.02
N ALA A 48 -6.07 1.90 8.77
CA ALA A 48 -6.97 1.81 7.64
C ALA A 48 -7.47 0.36 7.52
N ARG A 49 -8.75 0.21 7.21
CA ARG A 49 -9.33 -1.12 7.01
C ARG A 49 -8.72 -1.76 5.77
N SER A 50 -8.31 -3.03 5.86
CA SER A 50 -7.66 -3.73 4.75
C SER A 50 -8.55 -3.87 3.50
N ASP A 51 -9.88 -3.85 3.65
CA ASP A 51 -10.85 -3.87 2.57
C ASP A 51 -11.12 -2.49 1.93
N LYS A 52 -10.64 -1.40 2.55
CA LYS A 52 -10.82 -0.04 2.05
C LYS A 52 -10.05 0.17 0.75
N GLU A 53 -10.65 0.92 -0.16
CA GLU A 53 -10.00 1.32 -1.41
C GLU A 53 -9.03 2.48 -1.18
N VAL A 54 -7.90 2.47 -1.90
CA VAL A 54 -6.90 3.54 -1.89
C VAL A 54 -7.51 4.88 -2.29
N GLY A 55 -8.47 4.89 -3.23
CA GLY A 55 -9.18 6.10 -3.63
C GLY A 55 -9.96 6.73 -2.46
N ASN A 56 -10.67 5.91 -1.69
CA ASN A 56 -11.41 6.38 -0.51
C ASN A 56 -10.46 6.80 0.62
N LEU A 57 -9.33 6.11 0.78
CA LEU A 57 -8.27 6.54 1.69
C LEU A 57 -7.77 7.94 1.34
N ARG A 58 -7.43 8.20 0.08
CA ARG A 58 -6.96 9.53 -0.37
C ARG A 58 -8.00 10.62 -0.09
N LYS A 59 -9.27 10.38 -0.43
CA LYS A 59 -10.37 11.32 -0.16
C LYS A 59 -10.51 11.66 1.32
N ASP A 60 -10.32 10.68 2.19
CA ASP A 60 -10.41 10.93 3.64
C ASP A 60 -9.24 11.80 4.13
N TYR A 61 -8.06 11.67 3.53
CA TYR A 61 -6.92 12.56 3.80
C TYR A 61 -7.12 13.96 3.21
N GLU A 62 -7.79 14.10 2.07
CA GLU A 62 -8.08 15.41 1.47
C GLU A 62 -9.15 16.22 2.23
N LYS A 63 -10.01 15.55 3.00
CA LYS A 63 -11.09 16.20 3.77
C LYS A 63 -10.64 16.77 5.12
N LYS A 64 -9.39 16.54 5.53
CA LYS A 64 -8.83 16.95 6.82
C LYS A 64 -7.87 18.12 6.66
#